data_AF-A0A5R8KFC3-F1
#
_entry.id   AF-A0A5R8KFC3-F1
#
_cell.length_a   1.000
_cell.length_b   1.000
_cell.length_c   1.000
_cell.angle_alpha   90.00
_cell.angle_beta   90.00
_cell.angle_gamma   90.00
#
_symmetry.space_group_name_H-M   'P 1'
#
loop_
_entity.id
_entity.type
_entity.pdbx_description
1 polymer ?
#
loop_
_entity_poly.entity_id
_entity_poly.type
_entity_poly.pdbx_seq_one_letter_code
_entity_poly.pdbx_strand_id
1 'polypeptide(L)'
;MSHLISITVALLAGIIAFASMLLVALGIVDWYRIPSREGASGYFVVVNALLAGFIGTIIGWIVARKTGPGMATELVWAGGTNILLCALIALVACLFAPRQPEPHVETHPPTSPLPDHETLQKQRAQELFDAIPPNAPIPQWFPYTGEGGDLKLRATALQHILAKPGHIAEINALLISPDRPTAVNALRLVTQLPMPPAPELKAGVAACGSHLAKLIREVNATPEAEDPSYELAGETAVRFSSWIATARLLREPANGGSPDDFVRELLEILALSRARPEIHTMRQDILRVASHYAQEWAGIPPLPDDPPPR
;
A
#
# COMPACT_ATOMS: atom_id res chain seq x y z
N MET A 1 27.43 32.48 28.51
CA MET A 1 26.96 32.29 27.12
C MET A 1 25.48 32.63 27.04
N SER A 2 25.02 33.28 25.97
CA SER A 2 23.59 33.54 25.80
C SER A 2 22.85 32.21 25.62
N HIS A 3 21.70 32.07 26.27
CA HIS A 3 20.87 30.87 26.13
C HIS A 3 20.52 30.56 24.67
N LEU A 4 20.43 31.59 23.83
CA LEU A 4 20.20 31.47 22.39
C LEU A 4 21.31 30.68 21.69
N ILE A 5 22.59 30.93 21.98
CA ILE A 5 23.69 30.19 21.34
C ILE A 5 23.62 28.70 21.71
N SER A 6 23.40 28.37 22.98
CA SER A 6 23.30 26.97 23.40
C SER A 6 22.10 26.24 22.78
N ILE A 7 20.97 26.92 22.58
CA ILE A 7 19.80 26.37 21.87
C ILE A 7 20.15 26.13 20.39
N THR A 8 20.79 27.08 19.73
CA THR A 8 21.21 26.94 18.33
C THR A 8 22.19 25.77 18.16
N VAL A 9 23.20 25.64 19.03
CA VAL A 9 24.15 24.52 19.00
C VAL A 9 23.44 23.19 19.23
N ALA A 10 22.50 23.13 20.18
CA ALA A 10 21.71 21.93 20.44
C ALA A 10 20.93 21.48 19.19
N LEU A 11 20.19 22.39 18.55
CA LEU A 11 19.40 22.06 17.36
C LEU A 11 20.29 21.59 16.18
N LEU A 12 21.39 22.29 15.93
CA LEU A 12 22.33 21.90 14.87
C LEU A 12 22.96 20.53 15.15
N ALA A 13 23.33 20.25 16.40
CA ALA A 13 23.83 18.93 16.80
C ALA A 13 22.78 17.83 16.61
N GLY A 14 21.50 18.12 16.88
CA GLY A 14 20.38 17.24 16.58
C GLY A 14 20.23 16.93 15.09
N ILE A 15 20.32 17.95 14.23
CA ILE A 15 20.26 17.75 12.76
C ILE A 15 21.42 16.85 12.29
N ILE A 16 22.63 17.05 12.80
CA ILE A 16 23.79 16.21 12.47
C ILE A 16 23.56 14.76 12.91
N ALA A 17 23.02 14.53 14.11
CA ALA A 17 22.71 13.20 14.61
C ALA A 17 21.61 12.51 13.78
N PHE A 18 20.56 13.24 13.42
CA PHE A 18 19.49 12.75 12.54
C PHE A 18 20.05 12.27 11.19
N ALA A 19 20.85 13.12 10.52
CA ALA A 19 21.43 12.80 9.21
C ALA A 19 22.40 11.62 9.29
N SER A 20 23.21 11.57 10.36
CA SER A 20 24.17 10.48 10.57
C SER A 20 23.46 9.13 10.79
N MET A 21 22.44 9.12 11.64
CA MET A 21 21.66 7.90 11.91
C MET A 21 20.82 7.47 10.71
N LEU A 22 20.35 8.40 9.88
CA LEU A 22 19.68 8.08 8.62
C LEU A 22 20.57 7.22 7.73
N LEU A 23 21.84 7.61 7.54
CA LEU A 23 22.81 6.85 6.75
C LEU A 23 23.11 5.47 7.37
N VAL A 24 23.30 5.42 8.70
CA VAL A 24 23.54 4.16 9.42
C VAL A 24 22.34 3.21 9.29
N ALA A 25 21.12 3.71 9.48
CA ALA A 25 19.92 2.89 9.41
C ALA A 25 19.66 2.36 7.98
N LEU A 26 19.93 3.17 6.94
CA LEU A 26 19.89 2.72 5.55
C LEU A 26 20.91 1.60 5.30
N GLY A 27 22.14 1.77 5.78
CA GLY A 27 23.18 0.74 5.68
C GLY A 27 22.79 -0.56 6.41
N ILE A 28 22.15 -0.46 7.57
CA ILE A 28 21.63 -1.62 8.30
C ILE A 28 20.51 -2.31 7.50
N VAL A 29 19.54 -1.56 6.98
CA VAL A 29 18.44 -2.12 6.17
C VAL A 29 18.98 -2.88 4.96
N ASP A 30 19.95 -2.30 4.25
CA ASP A 30 20.59 -2.92 3.09
C ASP A 30 21.38 -4.18 3.49
N TRP A 31 22.23 -4.07 4.52
CA TRP A 31 23.08 -5.17 5.00
C TRP A 31 22.26 -6.38 5.48
N TYR A 32 21.19 -6.14 6.23
CA TYR A 32 20.29 -7.19 6.72
C TYR A 32 19.21 -7.58 5.70
N ARG A 33 19.17 -6.92 4.53
CA ARG A 33 18.14 -7.12 3.49
C ARG A 33 16.72 -7.08 4.06
N ILE A 34 16.45 -6.11 4.93
CA ILE A 34 15.14 -5.99 5.58
C ILE A 34 14.11 -5.67 4.48
N PRO A 35 13.11 -6.53 4.24
CA PRO A 35 12.18 -6.36 3.14
C PRO A 35 11.34 -5.10 3.35
N SER A 36 11.13 -4.33 2.28
CA SER A 36 10.26 -3.14 2.29
C SER A 36 8.76 -3.43 2.29
N ARG A 37 8.36 -4.68 2.60
CA ARG A 37 6.95 -5.06 2.66
C ARG A 37 6.28 -4.23 3.77
N GLU A 38 5.13 -3.64 3.45
CA GLU A 38 4.32 -2.83 4.37
C GLU A 38 5.06 -1.59 4.94
N GLY A 39 6.16 -1.16 4.33
CA GLY A 39 6.92 0.01 4.79
C GLY A 39 7.77 -0.22 6.04
N ALA A 40 7.91 -1.47 6.52
CA ALA A 40 8.63 -1.80 7.75
C ALA A 40 10.07 -1.23 7.80
N SER A 41 10.82 -1.35 6.71
CA SER A 41 12.18 -0.78 6.59
C SER A 41 12.16 0.76 6.61
N GLY A 42 11.17 1.38 5.98
CA GLY A 42 10.97 2.84 5.98
C GLY A 42 10.67 3.37 7.38
N TYR A 43 9.74 2.75 8.10
CA TYR A 43 9.42 3.13 9.49
C TYR A 43 10.64 2.97 10.40
N PHE A 44 11.39 1.87 10.26
CA PHE A 44 12.62 1.64 11.01
C PHE A 44 13.63 2.79 10.81
N VAL A 45 13.91 3.17 9.55
CA VAL A 45 14.86 4.24 9.23
C VAL A 45 14.40 5.58 9.79
N VAL A 46 13.14 5.96 9.58
CA VAL A 46 12.61 7.26 10.02
C VAL A 46 12.56 7.37 11.54
N VAL A 47 12.06 6.34 12.24
CA VAL A 47 11.95 6.35 13.70
C VAL A 47 13.33 6.46 14.35
N ASN A 48 14.32 5.69 13.88
CA ASN A 48 15.68 5.75 14.42
C ASN A 48 16.37 7.10 14.14
N ALA A 49 16.19 7.66 12.94
CA ALA A 49 16.75 8.97 12.61
C ALA A 49 16.15 10.08 13.50
N LEU A 50 14.82 10.10 13.69
CA LEU A 50 14.15 11.06 14.56
C LEU A 50 14.60 10.94 16.02
N LEU A 51 14.69 9.70 16.54
CA LEU A 51 15.16 9.45 17.89
C LEU A 51 16.61 9.93 18.08
N ALA A 52 17.49 9.66 17.12
CA ALA A 52 18.87 10.16 17.14
C ALA A 52 18.93 11.69 17.08
N GLY A 53 18.07 12.34 16.30
CA GLY A 53 17.96 13.79 16.26
C GLY A 53 17.55 14.40 17.62
N PHE A 54 16.58 13.79 18.29
CA PHE A 54 16.17 14.19 19.64
C PHE A 54 17.29 14.03 20.66
N ILE A 55 17.91 12.85 20.73
CA ILE A 55 19.02 12.56 21.65
C ILE A 55 20.22 13.47 21.35
N GLY A 56 20.54 13.68 20.08
CA GLY A 56 21.63 14.55 19.63
C GLY A 56 21.41 16.02 20.03
N THR A 57 20.16 16.46 20.09
CA THR A 57 19.80 17.80 20.59
C THR A 57 20.10 17.93 22.08
N ILE A 58 19.76 16.91 22.88
CA ILE A 58 20.06 16.88 24.32
C ILE A 58 21.57 16.89 24.56
N ILE A 59 22.33 16.08 23.80
CA ILE A 59 23.79 16.05 23.87
C ILE A 59 24.38 17.42 23.53
N GLY A 60 23.92 18.04 22.43
CA GLY A 60 24.40 19.36 22.04
C GLY A 60 24.12 20.44 23.09
N TRP A 61 22.96 20.38 23.75
CA TRP A 61 22.64 21.28 24.86
C TRP A 61 23.58 21.08 26.05
N ILE A 62 23.87 19.83 26.44
CA ILE A 62 24.79 19.52 27.56
C ILE A 62 26.22 19.98 27.22
N VAL A 63 26.70 19.70 26.00
CA VAL A 63 28.03 20.10 25.55
C VAL A 63 28.16 21.62 25.55
N ALA A 64 27.22 22.34 24.94
CA ALA A 64 27.23 23.81 24.91
C ALA A 64 27.21 24.47 26.31
N ARG A 65 26.80 23.74 27.36
CA ARG A 65 26.87 24.23 28.74
C ARG A 65 28.20 23.95 29.44
N LYS A 66 28.97 22.97 28.96
CA LYS A 66 30.21 22.49 29.61
C LYS A 66 31.48 22.90 28.89
N THR A 67 31.45 23.09 27.58
CA THR A 67 32.61 23.60 26.81
C THR A 67 32.74 25.12 26.92
N GLY A 68 33.98 25.61 26.84
CA GLY A 68 34.32 27.03 26.95
C GLY A 68 33.75 27.90 25.81
N PRO A 69 34.00 29.21 25.82
CA PRO A 69 33.32 30.16 24.93
C PRO A 69 33.66 29.91 23.44
N GLY A 70 32.65 29.59 22.65
CA GLY A 70 32.74 29.62 21.18
C GLY A 70 31.78 28.66 20.49
N MET A 71 30.82 29.20 19.72
CA MET A 71 29.80 28.40 19.02
C MET A 71 30.41 27.34 18.09
N ALA A 72 31.50 27.66 17.38
CA ALA A 72 32.16 26.72 16.49
C ALA A 72 32.77 25.54 17.24
N THR A 73 33.50 25.80 18.32
CA THR A 73 34.12 24.78 19.17
C THR A 73 33.06 23.87 19.79
N GLU A 74 31.99 24.45 20.32
CA GLU A 74 30.88 23.69 20.90
C GLU A 74 30.17 22.82 19.88
N LEU A 75 29.91 23.35 18.68
CA LEU A 75 29.28 22.59 17.60
C LEU A 75 30.17 21.44 17.13
N VAL A 76 31.49 21.65 17.04
CA VAL A 76 32.46 20.58 16.71
C VAL A 76 32.43 19.48 17.76
N TRP A 77 32.43 19.82 19.05
CA TRP A 77 32.37 18.83 20.12
C TRP A 77 31.02 18.09 20.16
N ALA A 78 29.91 18.81 20.03
CA ALA A 78 28.58 18.23 20.05
C ALA A 78 28.34 17.34 18.82
N GLY A 79 28.65 17.85 17.62
CA GLY A 79 28.55 17.10 16.38
C GLY A 79 29.47 15.89 16.36
N GLY A 80 30.73 16.06 16.77
CA GLY A 80 31.69 14.96 16.87
C GLY A 80 31.24 13.85 17.81
N THR A 81 30.65 14.20 18.96
CA THR A 81 30.10 13.22 19.91
C THR A 81 28.94 12.43 19.29
N ASN A 82 28.03 13.10 18.58
CA ASN A 82 26.90 12.42 17.91
C ASN A 82 27.36 11.50 16.78
N ILE A 83 28.33 11.94 15.97
CA ILE A 83 28.91 11.13 14.89
C ILE A 83 29.61 9.90 15.48
N LEU A 84 30.40 10.06 16.54
CA LEU A 84 31.06 8.95 17.23
C LEU A 84 30.05 7.94 17.78
N LEU A 85 28.95 8.41 18.37
CA LEU A 85 27.88 7.54 18.87
C LEU A 85 27.22 6.75 17.73
N CYS A 86 26.90 7.41 16.61
CA CYS A 86 26.34 6.73 15.42
C CYS A 86 27.31 5.70 14.85
N ALA A 87 28.61 6.02 14.78
CA ALA A 87 29.65 5.10 14.34
C ALA A 87 29.77 3.88 15.27
N LEU A 88 29.64 4.08 16.59
CA LEU A 88 29.63 2.99 17.55
C LEU A 88 28.40 2.07 17.37
N ILE A 89 27.22 2.65 17.14
CA ILE A 89 26.01 1.88 16.82
C ILE A 89 26.21 1.05 15.54
N ALA A 90 26.76 1.67 14.49
CA ALA A 90 27.06 0.97 13.24
C ALA A 90 28.07 -0.17 13.45
N LEU A 91 29.11 0.05 14.26
CA LEU A 91 30.10 -0.97 14.62
C LEU A 91 29.45 -2.13 15.38
N VAL A 92 28.61 -1.84 16.38
CA VAL A 92 27.87 -2.85 17.14
C VAL A 92 26.97 -3.65 16.20
N ALA A 93 26.20 -2.98 15.34
CA ALA A 93 25.36 -3.67 14.34
C ALA A 93 26.20 -4.58 13.43
N CYS A 94 27.37 -4.12 12.98
CA CYS A 94 28.29 -4.93 12.18
C CYS A 94 28.85 -6.14 12.94
N LEU A 95 29.22 -5.97 14.22
CA LEU A 95 29.75 -7.06 15.05
C LEU A 95 28.71 -8.13 15.37
N PHE A 96 27.44 -7.75 15.54
CA PHE A 96 26.33 -8.67 15.78
C PHE A 96 25.62 -9.13 14.52
N ALA A 97 25.98 -8.60 13.35
CA ALA A 97 25.47 -9.10 12.09
C ALA A 97 25.88 -10.57 11.94
N PRO A 98 24.93 -11.49 11.71
CA PRO A 98 25.28 -12.85 11.39
C PRO A 98 26.19 -12.79 10.16
N ARG A 99 27.43 -13.27 10.30
CA ARG A 99 28.33 -13.41 9.15
C ARG A 99 27.57 -14.22 8.13
N GLN A 100 27.24 -13.61 6.99
CA GLN A 100 26.73 -14.40 5.89
C GLN A 100 27.77 -15.49 5.67
N PRO A 101 27.38 -16.78 5.70
CA PRO A 101 28.32 -17.85 5.41
C PRO A 101 28.99 -17.45 4.10
N GLU A 102 30.32 -17.34 4.13
CA GLU A 102 31.07 -17.07 2.90
C GLU A 102 30.56 -18.09 1.90
N PRO A 103 30.01 -17.66 0.74
CA PRO A 103 29.55 -18.61 -0.25
C PRO A 103 30.75 -19.51 -0.50
N HIS A 104 30.62 -20.80 -0.17
CA HIS A 104 31.69 -21.76 -0.43
C HIS A 104 31.99 -21.63 -1.92
N VAL A 105 33.10 -20.98 -2.25
CA VAL A 105 33.61 -20.89 -3.60
C VAL A 105 34.23 -22.26 -3.88
N GLU A 106 33.36 -23.24 -4.13
CA GLU A 106 33.80 -24.43 -4.85
C GLU A 106 34.38 -23.92 -6.17
N THR A 107 35.68 -24.13 -6.36
CA THR A 107 36.39 -23.83 -7.60
C THR A 107 35.90 -24.80 -8.68
N HIS A 108 34.67 -24.60 -9.13
CA HIS A 108 34.18 -25.16 -10.38
C HIS A 108 34.84 -24.38 -11.53
N PRO A 109 35.21 -25.04 -12.64
CA PRO A 109 35.63 -24.35 -13.86
C PRO A 109 34.59 -23.27 -14.21
N PRO A 110 34.98 -22.12 -14.79
CA PRO A 110 34.13 -20.92 -14.92
C PRO A 110 32.76 -21.29 -15.49
N THR A 111 31.82 -21.53 -14.58
CA THR A 111 30.44 -21.83 -14.91
C THR A 111 29.87 -20.52 -15.40
N SER A 112 29.24 -20.53 -16.57
CA SER A 112 28.51 -19.38 -17.11
C SER A 112 27.81 -18.63 -15.98
N PRO A 113 27.96 -17.29 -15.87
CA PRO A 113 27.43 -16.54 -14.74
C PRO A 113 25.98 -16.95 -14.53
N LEU A 114 25.69 -17.49 -13.34
CA LEU A 114 24.33 -17.87 -12.99
C LEU A 114 23.45 -16.63 -13.22
N PRO A 115 22.29 -16.77 -13.88
CA PRO A 115 21.40 -15.63 -14.08
C PRO A 115 21.11 -15.02 -12.72
N ASP A 116 21.15 -13.68 -12.64
CA ASP A 116 20.82 -13.01 -11.38
C ASP A 116 19.40 -13.41 -10.92
N HIS A 117 19.15 -13.30 -9.62
CA HIS A 117 17.87 -13.74 -9.04
C HIS A 117 16.67 -13.03 -9.67
N GLU A 118 16.84 -11.77 -10.10
CA GLU A 118 15.80 -11.01 -10.80
C GLU A 118 15.48 -11.62 -12.18
N THR A 119 16.51 -12.02 -12.93
CA THR A 119 16.41 -12.70 -14.21
C THR A 119 15.74 -14.06 -14.05
N LEU A 120 16.11 -14.84 -13.02
CA LEU A 120 15.43 -16.10 -12.71
C LEU A 120 13.95 -15.88 -12.36
N GLN A 121 13.62 -14.83 -11.60
CA GLN A 121 12.23 -14.50 -11.30
C GLN A 121 11.45 -14.08 -12.54
N LYS A 122 12.02 -13.26 -13.42
CA LYS A 122 11.42 -12.86 -14.70
C LYS A 122 11.22 -14.05 -15.63
N GLN A 123 12.21 -14.92 -15.75
CA GLN A 123 12.12 -16.16 -16.52
C GLN A 123 11.01 -17.06 -15.99
N ARG A 124 10.98 -17.29 -14.67
CA ARG A 124 9.93 -18.10 -14.05
C ARG A 124 8.53 -17.49 -14.23
N ALA A 125 8.40 -16.17 -14.12
CA ALA A 125 7.13 -15.48 -14.36
C ALA A 125 6.69 -15.62 -15.83
N GLN A 126 7.62 -15.54 -16.78
CA GLN A 126 7.37 -15.78 -18.20
C GLN A 126 6.97 -17.24 -18.48
N GLU A 127 7.68 -18.21 -17.90
CA GLU A 127 7.35 -19.64 -18.03
C GLU A 127 5.95 -19.96 -17.49
N LEU A 128 5.59 -19.40 -16.34
CA LEU A 128 4.25 -19.55 -15.76
C LEU A 128 3.18 -18.85 -16.61
N PHE A 129 3.52 -17.75 -17.28
CA PHE A 129 2.62 -17.05 -18.19
C PHE A 129 2.37 -17.87 -19.46
N ASP A 130 3.45 -18.36 -20.09
CA ASP A 130 3.40 -19.13 -21.32
C ASP A 130 2.70 -20.48 -21.13
N ALA A 131 2.68 -21.01 -19.90
CA ALA A 131 1.97 -22.23 -19.55
C ALA A 131 0.43 -22.06 -19.51
N ILE A 132 -0.11 -20.83 -19.53
CA ILE A 132 -1.56 -20.59 -19.48
C ILE A 132 -2.14 -20.71 -20.91
N PRO A 133 -3.07 -21.65 -21.15
CA PRO A 133 -3.72 -21.76 -22.46
C PRO A 133 -4.46 -20.47 -22.83
N PRO A 134 -4.45 -20.02 -24.10
CA PRO A 134 -5.16 -18.80 -24.53
C PRO A 134 -6.67 -18.77 -24.20
N ASN A 135 -7.30 -19.94 -24.06
CA ASN A 135 -8.72 -20.10 -23.72
C ASN A 135 -8.97 -20.41 -22.22
N ALA A 136 -7.94 -20.28 -21.36
CA ALA A 136 -8.05 -20.54 -19.94
C ALA A 136 -9.14 -19.67 -19.27
N PRO A 137 -9.73 -20.13 -18.15
CA PRO A 137 -10.59 -19.30 -17.31
C PRO A 137 -9.91 -17.98 -16.93
N ILE A 138 -10.67 -16.88 -16.92
CA ILE A 138 -10.20 -15.54 -16.57
C ILE A 138 -9.43 -15.51 -15.24
N PRO A 139 -9.82 -16.28 -14.18
CA PRO A 139 -9.07 -16.29 -12.93
C PRO A 139 -7.60 -16.71 -13.04
N GLN A 140 -7.23 -17.52 -14.04
CA GLN A 140 -5.84 -17.92 -14.24
C GLN A 140 -4.97 -16.75 -14.72
N TRP A 141 -5.58 -15.72 -15.31
CA TRP A 141 -4.89 -14.53 -15.81
C TRP A 141 -4.72 -13.43 -14.77
N PHE A 142 -5.44 -13.49 -13.64
CA PHE A 142 -5.41 -12.45 -12.61
C PHE A 142 -4.02 -12.06 -12.09
N PRO A 143 -3.05 -13.00 -11.91
CA PRO A 143 -1.69 -12.63 -11.50
C PRO A 143 -1.00 -11.65 -12.45
N TYR A 144 -1.44 -11.57 -13.71
CA TYR A 144 -0.84 -10.74 -14.75
C TYR A 144 -1.69 -9.51 -15.11
N THR A 145 -2.91 -9.39 -14.57
CA THR A 145 -3.79 -8.22 -14.83
C THR A 145 -3.74 -7.18 -13.71
N GLY A 146 -3.00 -7.45 -12.62
CA GLY A 146 -2.87 -6.55 -11.48
C GLY A 146 -1.98 -5.31 -11.72
N GLU A 147 -2.03 -4.37 -10.78
CA GLU A 147 -1.10 -3.24 -10.74
C GLU A 147 0.30 -3.70 -10.32
N GLY A 148 1.34 -3.10 -10.92
CA GLY A 148 2.75 -3.39 -10.60
C GLY A 148 3.36 -4.60 -11.32
N GLY A 149 2.60 -5.33 -12.15
CA GLY A 149 3.14 -6.39 -13.00
C GLY A 149 3.92 -5.89 -14.22
N ASP A 150 4.57 -6.80 -14.93
CA ASP A 150 5.21 -6.49 -16.23
C ASP A 150 4.15 -6.00 -17.23
N LEU A 151 4.36 -4.79 -17.77
CA LEU A 151 3.41 -4.13 -18.66
C LEU A 151 3.14 -4.93 -19.95
N LYS A 152 4.14 -5.67 -20.46
CA LYS A 152 3.99 -6.50 -21.65
C LYS A 152 3.12 -7.71 -21.34
N LEU A 153 3.40 -8.42 -20.25
CA LEU A 153 2.60 -9.57 -19.81
C LEU A 153 1.14 -9.18 -19.57
N ARG A 154 0.92 -8.01 -18.95
CA ARG A 154 -0.42 -7.49 -18.73
C ARG A 154 -1.17 -7.22 -20.03
N ALA A 155 -0.53 -6.55 -20.99
CA ALA A 155 -1.14 -6.27 -22.29
C ALA A 155 -1.52 -7.58 -23.02
N THR A 156 -0.64 -8.58 -22.99
CA THR A 156 -0.89 -9.89 -23.60
C THR A 156 -2.01 -10.66 -22.88
N ALA A 157 -2.04 -10.65 -21.54
CA ALA A 157 -3.14 -11.25 -20.77
C ALA A 157 -4.50 -10.65 -21.14
N LEU A 158 -4.58 -9.30 -21.20
CA LEU A 158 -5.80 -8.60 -21.59
C LEU A 158 -6.22 -8.95 -23.02
N GLN A 159 -5.27 -9.09 -23.94
CA GLN A 159 -5.54 -9.53 -25.31
C GLN A 159 -6.15 -10.93 -25.35
N HIS A 160 -5.61 -11.89 -24.57
CA HIS A 160 -6.18 -13.24 -24.47
C HIS A 160 -7.59 -13.24 -23.88
N ILE A 161 -7.82 -12.47 -22.81
CA ILE A 161 -9.15 -12.33 -22.20
C ILE A 161 -10.16 -11.75 -23.20
N LEU A 162 -9.81 -10.67 -23.90
CA LEU A 162 -10.70 -9.99 -24.85
C LEU A 162 -10.98 -10.84 -26.10
N ALA A 163 -10.02 -11.66 -26.53
CA ALA A 163 -10.19 -12.58 -27.66
C ALA A 163 -11.09 -13.78 -27.32
N LYS A 164 -11.31 -14.09 -26.03
CA LYS A 164 -12.08 -15.23 -25.59
C LYS A 164 -13.59 -15.01 -25.85
N PRO A 165 -14.28 -15.93 -26.55
CA PRO A 165 -15.73 -15.88 -26.69
C PRO A 165 -16.43 -15.95 -25.33
N GLY A 166 -17.40 -15.07 -25.10
CA GLY A 166 -18.18 -15.05 -23.85
C GLY A 166 -17.45 -14.46 -22.64
N HIS A 167 -16.31 -13.80 -22.82
CA HIS A 167 -15.55 -13.20 -21.70
C HIS A 167 -16.39 -12.24 -20.85
N ILE A 168 -17.33 -11.48 -21.43
CA ILE A 168 -18.21 -10.59 -20.66
C ILE A 168 -19.13 -11.35 -19.71
N ALA A 169 -19.70 -12.47 -20.15
CA ALA A 169 -20.53 -13.31 -19.29
C ALA A 169 -19.71 -13.90 -18.14
N GLU A 170 -18.48 -14.31 -18.42
CA GLU A 170 -17.54 -14.81 -17.41
C GLU A 170 -17.15 -13.70 -16.41
N ILE A 171 -16.81 -12.49 -16.88
CA ILE A 171 -16.53 -11.34 -16.00
C ILE A 171 -17.72 -11.05 -15.10
N ASN A 172 -18.94 -10.97 -15.65
CA ASN A 172 -20.15 -10.71 -14.87
C ASN A 172 -20.40 -11.77 -13.78
N ALA A 173 -20.12 -13.05 -14.06
CA ALA A 173 -20.20 -14.10 -13.06
C ALA A 173 -19.14 -13.92 -11.95
N LEU A 174 -17.92 -13.53 -12.31
CA LEU A 174 -16.83 -13.33 -11.35
C LEU A 174 -17.05 -12.11 -10.45
N LEU A 175 -17.70 -11.05 -10.94
CA LEU A 175 -18.02 -9.84 -10.16
C LEU A 175 -18.84 -10.14 -8.89
N ILE A 176 -19.69 -11.18 -8.93
CA ILE A 176 -20.52 -11.62 -7.80
C ILE A 176 -20.01 -12.91 -7.15
N SER A 177 -18.76 -13.32 -7.45
CA SER A 177 -18.16 -14.51 -6.85
C SER A 177 -18.24 -14.47 -5.31
N PRO A 178 -18.53 -15.61 -4.66
CA PRO A 178 -18.41 -15.75 -3.21
C PRO A 178 -16.94 -15.70 -2.77
N ASP A 179 -16.01 -16.09 -3.65
CA ASP A 179 -14.58 -15.91 -3.41
C ASP A 179 -14.22 -14.42 -3.54
N ARG A 180 -13.92 -13.79 -2.39
CA ARG A 180 -13.72 -12.34 -2.27
C ARG A 180 -12.53 -11.85 -3.10
N PRO A 181 -11.34 -12.50 -3.08
CA PRO A 181 -10.22 -12.14 -3.95
C PRO A 181 -10.59 -12.20 -5.44
N THR A 182 -11.32 -13.23 -5.88
CA THR A 182 -11.80 -13.34 -7.27
C THR A 182 -12.69 -12.17 -7.67
N ALA A 183 -13.67 -11.79 -6.84
CA ALA A 183 -14.56 -10.68 -7.14
C ALA A 183 -13.81 -9.33 -7.20
N VAL A 184 -12.86 -9.11 -6.28
CA VAL A 184 -11.99 -7.92 -6.28
C VAL A 184 -11.13 -7.86 -7.54
N ASN A 185 -10.50 -8.97 -7.93
CA ASN A 185 -9.69 -9.04 -9.16
C ASN A 185 -10.54 -8.87 -10.42
N ALA A 186 -11.78 -9.35 -10.43
CA ALA A 186 -12.71 -9.12 -11.53
C ALA A 186 -13.08 -7.63 -11.67
N LEU A 187 -13.34 -6.93 -10.56
CA LEU A 187 -13.57 -5.48 -10.57
C LEU A 187 -12.35 -4.72 -11.09
N ARG A 188 -11.14 -5.06 -10.60
CA ARG A 188 -9.90 -4.46 -11.13
C ARG A 188 -9.68 -4.78 -12.60
N LEU A 189 -9.99 -5.99 -13.06
CA LEU A 189 -9.90 -6.33 -14.47
C LEU A 189 -10.75 -5.38 -15.33
N VAL A 190 -11.98 -5.07 -14.90
CA VAL A 190 -12.84 -4.11 -15.60
C VAL A 190 -12.18 -2.74 -15.70
N THR A 191 -11.49 -2.27 -14.64
CA THR A 191 -10.80 -0.97 -14.68
C THR A 191 -9.54 -0.95 -15.56
N GLN A 192 -9.04 -2.11 -15.97
CA GLN A 192 -7.90 -2.24 -16.88
C GLN A 192 -8.31 -2.46 -18.34
N LEU A 193 -9.60 -2.59 -18.65
CA LEU A 193 -10.05 -2.75 -20.03
C LEU A 193 -9.85 -1.43 -20.79
N PRO A 194 -9.23 -1.45 -22.00
CA PRO A 194 -8.99 -0.22 -22.77
C PRO A 194 -10.27 0.55 -23.13
N MET A 195 -11.37 -0.18 -23.33
CA MET A 195 -12.69 0.36 -23.62
C MET A 195 -13.73 -0.63 -23.05
N PRO A 196 -14.12 -0.48 -21.76
CA PRO A 196 -15.03 -1.42 -21.14
C PRO A 196 -16.40 -1.33 -21.82
N PRO A 197 -16.99 -2.46 -22.27
CA PRO A 197 -18.33 -2.47 -22.85
C PRO A 197 -19.36 -2.25 -21.74
N ALA A 198 -19.61 -0.98 -21.42
CA ALA A 198 -20.41 -0.63 -20.24
C ALA A 198 -21.84 -1.17 -20.29
N PRO A 199 -22.59 -1.13 -21.41
CA PRO A 199 -23.95 -1.67 -21.44
C PRO A 199 -24.03 -3.12 -20.93
N GLU A 200 -23.05 -3.95 -21.30
CA GLU A 200 -23.01 -5.37 -20.96
C GLU A 200 -22.44 -5.65 -19.56
N LEU A 201 -21.58 -4.76 -19.04
CA LEU A 201 -20.98 -4.89 -17.70
C LEU A 201 -21.81 -4.21 -16.58
N LYS A 202 -22.64 -3.22 -16.91
CA LYS A 202 -23.45 -2.46 -15.94
C LYS A 202 -24.31 -3.37 -15.07
N ALA A 203 -24.96 -4.39 -15.66
CA ALA A 203 -25.79 -5.32 -14.90
C ALA A 203 -24.99 -6.11 -13.85
N GLY A 204 -23.78 -6.57 -14.21
CA GLY A 204 -22.90 -7.28 -13.27
C GLY A 204 -22.35 -6.39 -12.18
N VAL A 205 -21.97 -5.15 -12.51
CA VAL A 205 -21.47 -4.18 -11.51
C VAL A 205 -22.59 -3.72 -10.56
N ALA A 206 -23.81 -3.52 -11.06
CA ALA A 206 -24.98 -3.25 -10.22
C ALA A 206 -25.28 -4.44 -9.28
N ALA A 207 -25.25 -5.68 -9.80
CA ALA A 207 -25.41 -6.88 -8.98
C ALA A 207 -24.31 -7.00 -7.91
N CYS A 208 -23.07 -6.64 -8.23
CA CYS A 208 -21.98 -6.56 -7.25
C CYS A 208 -22.26 -5.50 -6.17
N GLY A 209 -22.83 -4.35 -6.53
CA GLY A 209 -23.26 -3.32 -5.56
C GLY A 209 -24.34 -3.84 -4.61
N SER A 210 -25.35 -4.54 -5.12
CA SER A 210 -26.35 -5.22 -4.29
C SER A 210 -25.75 -6.31 -3.40
N HIS A 211 -24.74 -7.04 -3.90
CA HIS A 211 -24.03 -8.04 -3.10
C HIS A 211 -23.18 -7.40 -1.99
N LEU A 212 -22.51 -6.28 -2.26
CA LEU A 212 -21.82 -5.47 -1.24
C LEU A 212 -22.79 -5.02 -0.13
N ALA A 213 -23.99 -4.59 -0.48
CA ALA A 213 -25.01 -4.25 0.52
C ALA A 213 -25.41 -5.46 1.39
N LYS A 214 -25.32 -6.70 0.89
CA LYS A 214 -25.52 -7.91 1.72
C LYS A 214 -24.33 -8.13 2.66
N LEU A 215 -23.10 -7.98 2.18
CA LEU A 215 -21.89 -8.11 3.01
C LEU A 215 -21.85 -7.07 4.13
N ILE A 216 -22.29 -5.83 3.87
CA ILE A 216 -22.38 -4.81 4.92
C ILE A 216 -23.43 -5.18 5.98
N ARG A 217 -24.57 -5.77 5.58
CA ARG A 217 -25.55 -6.27 6.55
C ARG A 217 -24.98 -7.40 7.39
N GLU A 218 -24.18 -8.28 6.80
CA GLU A 218 -23.46 -9.33 7.52
C GLU A 218 -22.50 -8.74 8.55
N VAL A 219 -21.63 -7.80 8.15
CA VAL A 219 -20.76 -7.04 9.07
C VAL A 219 -21.55 -6.41 10.22
N ASN A 220 -22.68 -5.77 9.90
CA ASN A 220 -23.49 -5.10 10.91
C ASN A 220 -24.15 -6.09 11.89
N ALA A 221 -24.45 -7.31 11.42
CA ALA A 221 -25.04 -8.38 12.23
C ALA A 221 -24.02 -9.17 13.04
N THR A 222 -22.75 -9.20 12.62
CA THR A 222 -21.66 -9.87 13.34
C THR A 222 -21.31 -9.10 14.63
N PRO A 223 -21.42 -9.74 15.81
CA PRO A 223 -20.95 -9.16 17.07
C PRO A 223 -19.42 -9.03 17.09
N GLU A 224 -18.90 -8.05 17.81
CA GLU A 224 -17.44 -7.87 18.00
C GLU A 224 -16.75 -9.10 18.59
N ALA A 225 -17.45 -9.88 19.41
CA ALA A 225 -16.91 -11.12 19.97
C ALA A 225 -16.64 -12.22 18.91
N GLU A 226 -17.34 -12.17 17.77
CA GLU A 226 -17.19 -13.14 16.67
C GLU A 226 -16.15 -12.70 15.63
N ASP A 227 -15.93 -11.39 15.47
CA ASP A 227 -14.90 -10.79 14.61
C ASP A 227 -14.18 -9.64 15.34
N PRO A 228 -13.31 -9.95 16.32
CA PRO A 228 -12.66 -8.93 17.16
C PRO A 228 -11.66 -8.07 16.38
N SER A 229 -11.17 -8.56 15.24
CA SER A 229 -10.27 -7.82 14.34
C SER A 229 -10.99 -7.03 13.27
N TYR A 230 -12.32 -7.17 13.13
CA TYR A 230 -13.10 -6.61 12.04
C TYR A 230 -12.57 -7.01 10.65
N GLU A 231 -12.10 -8.25 10.50
CA GLU A 231 -11.57 -8.78 9.24
C GLU A 231 -12.63 -8.74 8.13
N LEU A 232 -13.88 -9.07 8.48
CA LEU A 232 -15.00 -9.03 7.54
C LEU A 232 -15.26 -7.60 7.04
N ALA A 233 -15.12 -6.59 7.91
CA ALA A 233 -15.25 -5.19 7.54
C ALA A 233 -14.10 -4.75 6.62
N GLY A 234 -12.87 -5.18 6.91
CA GLY A 234 -11.69 -4.96 6.08
C GLY A 234 -11.87 -5.48 4.65
N GLU A 235 -12.28 -6.73 4.52
CA GLU A 235 -12.50 -7.35 3.21
C GLU A 235 -13.66 -6.69 2.45
N THR A 236 -14.74 -6.33 3.15
CA THR A 236 -15.88 -5.60 2.57
C THR A 236 -15.43 -4.23 2.04
N ALA A 237 -14.58 -3.51 2.77
CA ALA A 237 -14.03 -2.22 2.36
C ALA A 237 -13.15 -2.33 1.11
N VAL A 238 -12.29 -3.35 1.01
CA VAL A 238 -11.47 -3.60 -0.19
C VAL A 238 -12.34 -3.84 -1.42
N ARG A 239 -13.41 -4.63 -1.27
CA ARG A 239 -14.38 -4.88 -2.36
C ARG A 239 -15.15 -3.61 -2.73
N PHE A 240 -15.58 -2.81 -1.75
CA PHE A 240 -16.24 -1.53 -2.00
C PHE A 240 -15.34 -0.55 -2.76
N SER A 241 -14.07 -0.43 -2.37
CA SER A 241 -13.09 0.41 -3.07
C SER A 241 -12.91 0.01 -4.54
N SER A 242 -12.84 -1.29 -4.83
CA SER A 242 -12.76 -1.79 -6.21
C SER A 242 -14.06 -1.55 -6.98
N TRP A 243 -15.21 -1.67 -6.31
CA TRP A 243 -16.52 -1.43 -6.90
C TRP A 243 -16.72 0.04 -7.25
N ILE A 244 -16.39 0.98 -6.37
CA ILE A 244 -16.59 2.40 -6.64
C ILE A 244 -15.69 2.88 -7.79
N ALA A 245 -14.45 2.38 -7.89
CA ALA A 245 -13.57 2.67 -9.02
C ALA A 245 -14.16 2.17 -10.35
N THR A 246 -14.74 0.96 -10.34
CA THR A 246 -15.39 0.38 -11.51
C THR A 246 -16.68 1.13 -11.89
N ALA A 247 -17.51 1.46 -10.91
CA ALA A 247 -18.76 2.20 -11.10
C ALA A 247 -18.49 3.59 -11.69
N ARG A 248 -17.44 4.29 -11.23
CA ARG A 248 -17.00 5.57 -11.81
C ARG A 248 -16.65 5.43 -13.28
N LEU A 249 -15.79 4.48 -13.61
CA LEU A 249 -15.36 4.24 -14.99
C LEU A 249 -16.58 3.98 -15.91
N LEU A 250 -17.50 3.12 -15.49
CA LEU A 250 -18.67 2.77 -16.29
C LEU A 250 -19.75 3.87 -16.34
N ARG A 251 -19.71 4.86 -15.43
CA ARG A 251 -20.57 6.06 -15.45
C ARG A 251 -20.09 7.12 -16.45
N GLU A 252 -18.82 7.10 -16.83
CA GLU A 252 -18.29 8.11 -17.76
C GLU A 252 -19.01 8.03 -19.11
N PRO A 253 -19.49 9.17 -19.66
CA PRO A 253 -20.18 9.18 -20.95
C PRO A 253 -19.34 8.58 -22.09
N ALA A 254 -18.01 8.72 -22.02
CA ALA A 254 -17.08 8.12 -22.99
C ALA A 254 -17.17 6.58 -23.05
N ASN A 255 -17.62 5.94 -21.98
CA ASN A 255 -17.82 4.49 -21.89
C ASN A 255 -19.30 4.10 -22.12
N GLY A 256 -20.18 5.04 -22.47
CA GLY A 256 -21.63 4.78 -22.59
C GLY A 256 -22.38 4.81 -21.26
N GLY A 257 -21.79 5.44 -20.24
CA GLY A 257 -22.40 5.65 -18.92
C GLY A 257 -23.50 6.72 -18.91
N SER A 258 -24.34 6.66 -17.87
CA SER A 258 -25.36 7.67 -17.53
C SER A 258 -25.10 8.20 -16.10
N PRO A 259 -25.40 9.49 -15.81
CA PRO A 259 -25.33 10.04 -14.46
C PRO A 259 -26.14 9.27 -13.40
N ASP A 260 -27.18 8.56 -13.82
CA ASP A 260 -28.06 7.80 -12.92
C ASP A 260 -27.52 6.38 -12.61
N ASP A 261 -26.49 5.92 -13.33
CA ASP A 261 -25.97 4.57 -13.15
C ASP A 261 -25.38 4.37 -11.74
N PHE A 262 -25.74 3.26 -11.11
CA PHE A 262 -25.28 2.82 -9.78
C PHE A 262 -25.67 3.71 -8.58
N VAL A 263 -26.44 4.78 -8.79
CA VAL A 263 -26.89 5.67 -7.70
C VAL A 263 -27.67 4.90 -6.65
N ARG A 264 -28.57 4.01 -7.08
CA ARG A 264 -29.39 3.19 -6.17
C ARG A 264 -28.52 2.34 -5.24
N GLU A 265 -27.56 1.60 -5.79
CA GLU A 265 -26.66 0.73 -5.03
C GLU A 265 -25.78 1.54 -4.08
N LEU A 266 -25.26 2.69 -4.53
CA LEU A 266 -24.46 3.59 -3.70
C LEU A 266 -25.22 4.09 -2.48
N LEU A 267 -26.48 4.52 -2.66
CA LEU A 267 -27.29 5.04 -1.57
C LEU A 267 -27.68 3.96 -0.55
N GLU A 268 -27.90 2.73 -1.01
CA GLU A 268 -28.12 1.58 -0.12
C GLU A 268 -26.87 1.28 0.71
N ILE A 269 -25.69 1.21 0.07
CA ILE A 269 -24.40 1.02 0.74
C ILE A 269 -24.14 2.14 1.76
N LEU A 270 -24.39 3.40 1.38
CA LEU A 270 -24.25 4.56 2.26
C LEU A 270 -25.12 4.43 3.50
N ALA A 271 -26.42 4.15 3.33
CA ALA A 271 -27.35 4.00 4.45
C ALA A 271 -26.92 2.88 5.41
N LEU A 272 -26.51 1.72 4.87
CA LEU A 272 -26.10 0.58 5.68
C LEU A 272 -24.78 0.82 6.43
N SER A 273 -23.84 1.56 5.83
CA SER A 273 -22.53 1.85 6.43
C SER A 273 -22.59 2.77 7.66
N ARG A 274 -23.73 3.43 7.91
CA ARG A 274 -23.95 4.28 9.09
C ARG A 274 -24.35 3.49 10.35
N ALA A 275 -24.72 2.22 10.22
CA ALA A 275 -25.33 1.46 11.32
C ALA A 275 -24.40 1.15 12.50
N ARG A 276 -23.08 1.03 12.25
CA ARG A 276 -22.06 0.65 13.24
C ARG A 276 -20.89 1.66 13.23
N PRO A 277 -21.10 2.90 13.73
CA PRO A 277 -20.12 3.99 13.63
C PRO A 277 -18.80 3.72 14.39
N GLU A 278 -18.80 2.75 15.30
CA GLU A 278 -17.62 2.29 16.04
C GLU A 278 -16.64 1.47 15.19
N ILE A 279 -17.08 0.86 14.08
CA ILE A 279 -16.21 0.10 13.19
C ILE A 279 -15.42 1.07 12.31
N HIS A 280 -14.18 1.35 12.69
CA HIS A 280 -13.32 2.35 12.04
C HIS A 280 -13.24 2.19 10.52
N THR A 281 -13.01 0.96 10.05
CA THR A 281 -12.88 0.64 8.62
C THR A 281 -14.16 0.92 7.84
N MET A 282 -15.33 0.52 8.36
CA MET A 282 -16.63 0.86 7.76
C MET A 282 -16.80 2.38 7.65
N ARG A 283 -16.46 3.11 8.72
CA ARG A 283 -16.60 4.55 8.78
C ARG A 283 -15.65 5.28 7.82
N GLN A 284 -14.36 4.94 7.81
CA GLN A 284 -13.35 5.66 7.04
C GLN A 284 -13.26 5.24 5.58
N ASP A 285 -13.51 3.97 5.26
CA ASP A 285 -13.25 3.44 3.92
C ASP A 285 -14.52 3.24 3.10
N ILE A 286 -15.66 3.01 3.76
CA ILE A 286 -16.96 2.89 3.09
C ILE A 286 -17.78 4.17 3.25
N LEU A 287 -18.20 4.52 4.48
CA LEU A 287 -19.12 5.64 4.73
C LEU A 287 -18.60 6.97 4.16
N ARG A 288 -17.37 7.35 4.50
CA ARG A 288 -16.74 8.59 4.00
C ARG A 288 -16.77 8.67 2.48
N VAL A 289 -16.36 7.60 1.80
CA VAL A 289 -16.23 7.55 0.34
C VAL A 289 -17.61 7.49 -0.31
N ALA A 290 -18.52 6.68 0.22
CA ALA A 290 -19.90 6.58 -0.27
C ALA A 290 -20.65 7.93 -0.11
N SER A 291 -20.45 8.63 1.00
CA SER A 291 -21.05 9.95 1.23
C SER A 291 -20.52 10.99 0.25
N HIS A 292 -19.21 10.98 -0.02
CA HIS A 292 -18.60 11.87 -1.01
C HIS A 292 -19.23 11.66 -2.40
N TYR A 293 -19.31 10.39 -2.86
CA TYR A 293 -19.90 10.11 -4.17
C TYR A 293 -21.43 10.27 -4.19
N ALA A 294 -22.14 10.10 -3.08
CA ALA A 294 -23.57 10.40 -3.03
C ALA A 294 -23.85 11.90 -3.24
N GLN A 295 -22.97 12.76 -2.70
CA GLN A 295 -23.03 14.19 -2.96
C GLN A 295 -22.71 14.49 -4.43
N GLU A 296 -21.64 13.90 -4.97
CA GLU A 296 -21.22 14.13 -6.36
C GLU A 296 -22.25 13.60 -7.38
N TRP A 297 -22.82 12.42 -7.15
CA TRP A 297 -23.63 11.71 -8.14
C TRP A 297 -25.12 11.97 -8.02
N ALA A 298 -25.61 12.23 -6.81
CA ALA A 298 -27.03 12.38 -6.52
C ALA A 298 -27.38 13.73 -5.87
N GLY A 299 -26.39 14.60 -5.63
CA GLY A 299 -26.61 15.89 -4.96
C GLY A 299 -27.03 15.75 -3.49
N ILE A 300 -26.81 14.59 -2.87
CA ILE A 300 -27.20 14.32 -1.48
C ILE A 300 -26.06 14.78 -0.56
N PRO A 301 -26.26 15.82 0.28
CA PRO A 301 -25.19 16.32 1.14
C PRO A 301 -24.81 15.28 2.21
N PRO A 302 -23.53 15.23 2.62
CA PRO A 302 -23.08 14.43 3.77
C PRO A 302 -23.87 14.79 5.04
N LEU A 303 -24.12 13.80 5.90
CA LEU A 303 -24.66 14.06 7.23
C LEU A 303 -23.57 14.66 8.13
N PRO A 304 -23.93 15.42 9.19
CA PRO A 304 -22.96 16.03 10.10
C PRO A 304 -21.96 15.04 10.73
N ASP A 305 -22.36 13.78 10.92
CA ASP A 305 -21.52 12.74 11.54
C ASP A 305 -20.69 11.92 10.52
N ASP A 306 -20.95 12.10 9.22
CA ASP A 306 -20.18 11.45 8.16
C ASP A 306 -18.75 12.04 8.15
N PRO A 307 -17.69 11.21 8.05
CA PRO A 307 -16.34 11.74 8.01
C PRO A 307 -16.14 12.63 6.76
N PRO A 308 -15.39 13.74 6.87
CA PRO A 308 -15.12 14.59 5.72
C PRO A 308 -14.27 13.84 4.67
N PRO A 309 -14.39 14.18 3.37
CA PRO A 309 -13.48 13.69 2.35
C PRO A 309 -12.03 14.11 2.68
N ARG A 310 -11.06 13.30 2.26
CA ARG A 310 -9.62 13.59 2.41
C ARG A 310 -9.11 14.33 1.18
#